data_AF-A0A743TQW1-F1
#
_entry.id   AF-A0A743TQW1-F1
#
_cell.length_a   1.000
_cell.length_b   1.000
_cell.length_c   1.000
_cell.angle_alpha   90.00
_cell.angle_beta   90.00
_cell.angle_gamma   90.00
#
_symmetry.space_group_name_H-M   'P 1'
#
loop_
_entity.id
_entity.type
_entity.pdbx_description
1 polymer ?
#
loop_
_entity_poly.entity_id
_entity_poly.type
_entity_poly.pdbx_seq_one_letter_code
_entity_poly.pdbx_strand_id
1 'polypeptide(L)'
;MTVITDAKNARYGDNGTITADVRFDDLTAPDGTPLYLPYTSTAQDSADFGPQLYSDLKSGKYGPVQPFIATSEMIQFAKDQKHAEINAWRNTQENLSYIFQFNNHEWDYGKDTQERLSLSVQMAKQNKLPGGFIWTDADNNDVPVSAGELLNLSDAIDQMMFKKGLEIHLRQRQMKEEVDALTDYQAIKDYVVDWPEGS
;
A
#
# COMPACT_ATOMS: atom_id res chain seq x y z
N MET A 1 17.24 -28.73 -30.18
CA MET A 1 17.33 -27.44 -29.48
C MET A 1 16.35 -26.56 -30.23
N THR A 2 15.28 -26.10 -29.59
CA THR A 2 14.27 -25.28 -30.26
C THR A 2 14.90 -23.94 -30.66
N VAL A 3 14.84 -23.60 -31.95
CA VAL A 3 15.49 -22.40 -32.49
C VAL A 3 14.44 -21.37 -32.87
N ILE A 4 14.62 -20.14 -32.40
CA ILE A 4 13.79 -19.01 -32.82
C ILE A 4 14.26 -18.57 -34.21
N THR A 5 13.36 -18.65 -35.18
CA THR A 5 13.65 -18.30 -36.58
C THR A 5 13.13 -16.93 -36.95
N ASP A 6 12.07 -16.45 -36.30
CA ASP A 6 11.51 -15.12 -36.50
C ASP A 6 10.70 -14.66 -35.28
N ALA A 7 10.48 -13.35 -35.14
CA ALA A 7 9.56 -12.78 -34.17
C ALA A 7 8.92 -11.50 -34.72
N LYS A 8 7.71 -11.17 -34.26
CA LYS A 8 7.00 -9.96 -34.69
C LYS A 8 6.03 -9.45 -33.62
N ASN A 9 5.44 -8.28 -33.87
CA ASN A 9 4.44 -7.67 -32.99
C ASN A 9 4.93 -7.48 -31.54
N ALA A 10 6.23 -7.24 -31.39
CA ALA A 10 6.88 -7.08 -30.10
C ALA A 10 6.38 -5.82 -29.38
N ARG A 11 6.04 -5.95 -28.10
CA ARG A 11 5.57 -4.85 -27.26
C ARG A 11 6.08 -4.99 -25.83
N TYR A 12 6.39 -3.86 -25.19
CA TYR A 12 6.72 -3.83 -23.78
C TYR A 12 5.49 -4.07 -22.91
N GLY A 13 5.66 -4.83 -21.83
CA GLY A 13 4.77 -4.84 -20.67
C GLY A 13 5.12 -3.73 -19.68
N ASP A 14 4.29 -3.56 -18.65
CA ASP A 14 4.44 -2.51 -17.64
C ASP A 14 5.67 -2.68 -16.72
N ASN A 15 6.24 -3.89 -16.69
CA ASN A 15 7.41 -4.25 -15.88
C ASN A 15 8.68 -4.48 -16.72
N GLY A 16 8.71 -4.01 -17.97
CA GLY A 16 9.87 -4.14 -18.85
C GLY A 16 10.04 -5.53 -19.49
N THR A 17 9.08 -6.43 -19.30
CA THR A 17 8.92 -7.65 -20.12
C THR A 17 8.68 -7.27 -21.58
N ILE A 18 8.98 -8.18 -22.51
CA ILE A 18 8.61 -8.01 -23.92
C ILE A 18 7.81 -9.23 -24.38
N THR A 19 6.57 -8.99 -24.82
CA THR A 19 5.75 -10.00 -25.48
C THR A 19 5.87 -9.85 -26.99
N ALA A 20 6.11 -10.96 -27.68
CA ALA A 20 6.14 -11.02 -29.14
C ALA A 20 5.45 -12.30 -29.65
N ASP A 21 5.04 -12.28 -30.91
CA ASP A 21 4.64 -13.47 -31.63
C ASP A 21 5.92 -14.13 -32.16
N VAL A 22 6.26 -15.31 -31.65
CA VAL A 22 7.54 -16.00 -31.91
C VAL A 22 7.34 -17.21 -32.80
N ARG A 23 8.21 -17.35 -33.80
CA ARG A 23 8.27 -18.52 -34.68
C ARG A 23 9.44 -19.41 -34.28
N PHE A 24 9.10 -20.64 -33.94
CA PHE A 24 10.07 -21.71 -33.72
C PHE A 24 10.28 -22.53 -34.99
N ASP A 25 11.47 -23.11 -35.14
CA ASP A 25 11.87 -23.92 -36.29
C ASP A 25 11.04 -25.19 -36.47
N ASP A 26 10.55 -25.75 -35.37
CA ASP A 26 9.78 -27.00 -35.30
C ASP A 26 8.26 -26.80 -35.33
N LEU A 27 7.77 -25.56 -35.45
CA LEU A 27 6.34 -25.25 -35.35
C LEU A 27 5.71 -24.80 -36.68
N THR A 28 5.01 -25.74 -37.31
CA THR A 28 4.24 -25.53 -38.55
C THR A 28 2.84 -26.14 -38.47
N ALA A 29 1.89 -25.55 -39.19
CA ALA A 29 0.58 -26.14 -39.44
C ALA A 29 0.69 -27.40 -40.34
N PRO A 30 -0.36 -28.24 -40.43
CA PRO A 30 -0.35 -29.45 -41.27
C PRO A 30 -0.09 -29.20 -42.76
N ASP A 31 -0.37 -28.00 -43.25
CA ASP A 31 -0.11 -27.56 -44.62
C ASP A 31 1.31 -26.97 -44.84
N GLY A 32 2.15 -26.99 -43.79
CA GLY A 32 3.51 -26.45 -43.81
C GLY A 32 3.61 -24.96 -43.49
N THR A 33 2.50 -24.27 -43.21
CA THR A 33 2.52 -22.84 -42.87
C THR A 33 3.22 -22.60 -41.53
N PRO A 34 4.18 -21.66 -41.43
CA PRO A 34 4.79 -21.31 -40.16
C PRO A 34 3.78 -20.75 -39.17
N LEU A 35 3.83 -21.23 -37.92
CA LEU A 35 2.98 -20.72 -36.84
C LEU A 35 3.78 -19.78 -35.94
N TYR A 36 3.07 -18.85 -35.34
CA TYR A 36 3.61 -17.94 -34.34
C TYR A 36 2.84 -18.13 -33.03
N LEU A 37 3.56 -18.20 -31.92
CA LEU A 37 2.97 -18.27 -30.59
C LEU A 37 3.34 -17.03 -29.78
N PRO A 38 2.40 -16.46 -29.00
CA PRO A 38 2.73 -15.37 -28.11
C PRO A 38 3.69 -15.89 -27.03
N TYR A 39 4.80 -15.20 -26.84
CA TYR A 39 5.79 -15.49 -25.81
C TYR A 39 6.21 -14.20 -25.11
N THR A 40 6.23 -14.22 -23.78
CA THR A 40 6.71 -13.11 -22.96
C THR A 40 8.09 -13.44 -22.44
N SER A 41 9.08 -12.66 -22.87
CA SER A 41 10.50 -12.85 -22.55
C SER A 41 11.01 -11.82 -21.54
N THR A 42 12.03 -12.20 -20.76
CA THR A 42 12.77 -11.32 -19.84
C THR A 42 14.25 -11.65 -19.87
N ALA A 43 15.09 -10.79 -19.26
CA ALA A 43 16.51 -11.07 -19.10
C ALA A 43 16.81 -12.24 -18.14
N GLN A 44 15.87 -12.60 -17.27
CA GLN A 44 15.98 -13.68 -16.28
C GLN A 44 15.01 -14.83 -16.59
N ASP A 45 14.62 -14.96 -17.86
CA ASP A 45 13.69 -15.97 -18.30
C ASP A 45 14.28 -17.38 -18.07
N SER A 46 13.45 -18.28 -17.56
CA SER A 46 13.85 -19.63 -17.18
C SER A 46 13.95 -20.58 -18.37
N ALA A 47 13.30 -20.26 -19.50
CA ALA A 47 13.49 -21.00 -20.74
C ALA A 47 14.83 -20.62 -21.37
N ASP A 48 15.62 -21.60 -21.81
CA ASP A 48 16.96 -21.37 -22.37
C ASP A 48 16.99 -20.35 -23.53
N PHE A 49 15.92 -20.30 -24.35
CA PHE A 49 15.80 -19.35 -25.46
C PHE A 49 15.27 -17.97 -25.06
N GLY A 50 14.67 -17.84 -23.88
CA GLY A 50 13.98 -16.64 -23.41
C GLY A 50 14.89 -15.42 -23.24
N PRO A 51 16.04 -15.53 -22.54
CA PRO A 51 16.98 -14.43 -22.40
C PRO A 51 17.58 -13.99 -23.74
N GLN A 52 17.85 -14.94 -24.64
CA GLN A 52 18.35 -14.63 -25.99
C GLN A 52 17.28 -13.88 -26.80
N LEU A 53 16.03 -14.33 -26.78
CA LEU A 53 14.92 -13.65 -27.43
C LEU A 53 14.76 -12.22 -26.90
N TYR A 54 14.80 -12.03 -25.58
CA TYR A 54 14.70 -10.71 -24.96
C TYR A 54 15.82 -9.77 -25.44
N SER A 55 17.07 -10.25 -25.47
CA SER A 55 18.21 -9.49 -25.99
C SER A 55 18.05 -9.16 -27.47
N ASP A 56 17.63 -10.12 -28.29
CA ASP A 56 17.42 -9.95 -29.72
C ASP A 56 16.34 -8.90 -30.03
N LEU A 57 15.21 -8.98 -29.32
CA LEU A 57 14.11 -8.00 -29.43
C LEU A 57 14.57 -6.59 -29.05
N LYS A 58 15.30 -6.44 -27.93
CA LYS A 58 15.84 -5.13 -27.51
C LYS A 58 16.86 -4.55 -28.48
N SER A 59 17.63 -5.41 -29.14
CA SER A 59 18.60 -4.97 -30.17
C SER A 59 17.93 -4.51 -31.48
N GLY A 60 16.62 -4.76 -31.64
CA GLY A 60 15.88 -4.46 -32.85
C GLY A 60 16.03 -5.48 -33.97
N LYS A 61 16.62 -6.67 -33.69
CA LYS A 61 16.82 -7.75 -34.68
C LYS A 61 15.54 -8.12 -35.43
N TYR A 62 14.40 -8.05 -34.73
CA TYR A 62 13.07 -8.39 -35.24
C TYR A 62 12.16 -7.15 -35.45
N GLY A 63 12.77 -5.97 -35.55
CA GLY A 63 12.06 -4.69 -35.64
C GLY A 63 11.87 -3.99 -34.28
N PRO A 64 11.23 -2.81 -34.27
CA PRO A 64 11.07 -2.02 -33.06
C PRO A 64 10.05 -2.65 -32.10
N VAL A 65 10.37 -2.64 -30.81
CA VAL A 65 9.44 -3.03 -29.74
C VAL A 65 8.50 -1.86 -29.46
N GLN A 66 7.20 -2.07 -29.62
CA GLN A 66 6.19 -1.06 -29.33
C GLN A 66 6.17 -0.73 -27.83
N PRO A 67 5.94 0.53 -27.44
CA PRO A 67 5.83 0.90 -26.04
C PRO A 67 4.61 0.24 -25.38
N PHE A 68 4.67 0.12 -24.06
CA PHE A 68 3.52 -0.28 -23.26
C PHE A 68 2.43 0.81 -23.34
N ILE A 69 1.18 0.38 -23.55
CA ILE A 69 0.00 1.24 -23.51
C ILE A 69 -0.99 0.59 -22.53
N ALA A 70 -1.22 1.25 -21.39
CA ALA A 70 -2.21 0.79 -20.43
C ALA A 70 -3.61 0.92 -21.01
N THR A 71 -4.42 -0.13 -20.87
CA THR A 71 -5.84 -0.08 -21.21
C THR A 71 -6.63 0.60 -20.08
N SER A 72 -7.83 1.10 -20.38
CA SER A 72 -8.73 1.65 -19.35
C SER A 72 -9.03 0.65 -18.23
N GLU A 73 -9.09 -0.65 -18.56
CA GLU A 73 -9.27 -1.73 -17.58
C GLU A 73 -8.05 -1.86 -16.66
N MET A 74 -6.83 -1.75 -17.19
CA MET A 74 -5.60 -1.75 -16.39
C MET A 74 -5.52 -0.53 -15.48
N ILE A 75 -5.93 0.65 -15.97
CA ILE A 75 -6.01 1.87 -15.16
C ILE A 75 -7.00 1.70 -14.00
N GLN A 76 -8.21 1.22 -14.28
CA GLN A 76 -9.22 1.01 -13.24
C GLN A 76 -8.74 0.00 -12.19
N PHE A 77 -8.16 -1.11 -12.64
CA PHE A 77 -7.61 -2.11 -11.74
C PHE A 77 -6.50 -1.56 -10.85
N ALA A 78 -5.60 -0.71 -11.39
CA ALA A 78 -4.57 -0.06 -10.60
C ALA A 78 -5.15 0.89 -9.54
N LYS A 79 -6.22 1.64 -9.87
CA LYS A 79 -6.94 2.49 -8.90
C LYS A 79 -7.57 1.67 -7.79
N ASP A 80 -8.24 0.56 -8.14
CA ASP A 80 -8.86 -0.33 -7.17
C ASP A 80 -7.83 -0.92 -6.19
N GLN A 81 -6.67 -1.33 -6.71
CA GLN A 81 -5.55 -1.78 -5.87
C GLN A 81 -5.05 -0.66 -4.94
N LYS A 82 -4.85 0.55 -5.47
CA LYS A 82 -4.38 1.68 -4.66
C LYS A 82 -5.41 2.11 -3.61
N HIS A 83 -6.71 2.02 -3.91
CA HIS A 83 -7.78 2.21 -2.92
C HIS A 83 -7.76 1.17 -1.81
N ALA A 84 -7.45 -0.09 -2.13
CA ALA A 84 -7.27 -1.13 -1.12
C ALA A 84 -6.05 -0.84 -0.22
N GLU A 85 -4.95 -0.37 -0.80
CA GLU A 85 -3.76 0.07 -0.06
C GLU A 85 -4.08 1.25 0.88
N ILE A 86 -4.80 2.27 0.41
CA ILE A 86 -5.28 3.40 1.24
C ILE A 86 -6.18 2.91 2.39
N ASN A 87 -7.04 1.93 2.15
CA ASN A 87 -7.87 1.35 3.21
C ASN A 87 -7.02 0.59 4.25
N ALA A 88 -5.99 -0.14 3.81
CA ALA A 88 -5.05 -0.83 4.70
C ALA A 88 -4.22 0.17 5.52
N TRP A 89 -3.76 1.26 4.91
CA TRP A 89 -3.09 2.37 5.61
C TRP A 89 -4.01 2.96 6.70
N ARG A 90 -5.26 3.30 6.36
CA ARG A 90 -6.23 3.81 7.34
C ARG A 90 -6.40 2.84 8.52
N ASN A 91 -6.59 1.56 8.22
CA ASN A 91 -6.74 0.53 9.26
C ASN A 91 -5.50 0.48 10.17
N THR A 92 -4.30 0.63 9.59
CA THR A 92 -3.06 0.68 10.37
C THR A 92 -3.06 1.91 11.29
N GLN A 93 -3.28 3.11 10.74
CA GLN A 93 -3.28 4.37 11.50
C GLN A 93 -4.33 4.38 12.63
N GLU A 94 -5.52 3.82 12.40
CA GLU A 94 -6.59 3.72 13.41
C GLU A 94 -6.28 2.74 14.56
N ASN A 95 -5.26 1.89 14.42
CA ASN A 95 -4.84 0.92 15.43
C ASN A 95 -3.46 1.23 16.03
N LEU A 96 -2.81 2.32 15.62
CA LEU A 96 -1.60 2.80 16.27
C LEU A 96 -1.92 3.42 17.64
N SER A 97 -0.93 3.38 18.53
CA SER A 97 -0.87 4.23 19.71
C SER A 97 -0.05 5.47 19.41
N TYR A 98 -0.46 6.59 19.97
CA TYR A 98 0.12 7.90 19.76
C TYR A 98 0.36 8.57 21.12
N ILE A 99 1.22 9.58 21.16
CA ILE A 99 1.56 10.30 22.39
C ILE A 99 1.00 11.72 22.32
N PHE A 100 0.52 12.23 23.45
CA PHE A 100 0.16 13.64 23.59
C PHE A 100 0.55 14.19 24.96
N GLN A 101 0.87 15.50 25.02
CA GLN A 101 1.16 16.18 26.28
C GLN A 101 -0.11 16.64 26.98
N PHE A 102 -0.24 16.29 28.25
CA PHE A 102 -1.33 16.73 29.11
C PHE A 102 -0.90 16.77 30.57
N ASN A 103 -1.19 17.88 31.26
CA ASN A 103 -0.81 18.11 32.66
C ASN A 103 0.67 17.82 32.96
N ASN A 104 1.59 18.29 32.10
CA ASN A 104 3.05 18.13 32.21
C ASN A 104 3.56 16.68 32.09
N HIS A 105 2.75 15.76 31.58
CA HIS A 105 3.14 14.39 31.26
C HIS A 105 2.83 14.08 29.79
N GLU A 106 3.57 13.14 29.22
CA GLU A 106 3.29 12.54 27.92
C GLU A 106 2.48 11.26 28.14
N TRP A 107 1.30 11.18 27.54
CA TRP A 107 0.40 10.04 27.71
C TRP A 107 0.17 9.35 26.38
N ASP A 108 0.07 8.02 26.42
CA ASP A 108 -0.46 7.28 25.29
C ASP A 108 -1.94 7.60 25.06
N TYR A 109 -2.35 7.61 23.81
CA TYR A 109 -3.74 7.55 23.41
C TYR A 109 -3.89 6.62 22.20
N GLY A 110 -5.07 5.99 22.08
CA GLY A 110 -5.33 4.94 21.11
C GLY A 110 -6.32 3.94 21.67
N LYS A 111 -6.75 2.98 20.85
CA LYS A 111 -7.74 1.96 21.25
C LYS A 111 -7.29 1.17 22.47
N ASP A 112 -6.03 0.74 22.50
CA ASP A 112 -5.46 -0.04 23.59
C ASP A 112 -5.45 0.76 24.90
N THR A 113 -5.06 2.04 24.86
CA THR A 113 -5.09 2.90 26.05
C THR A 113 -6.52 3.15 26.53
N GLN A 114 -7.46 3.43 25.63
CA GLN A 114 -8.87 3.63 25.99
C GLN A 114 -9.45 2.37 26.64
N GLU A 115 -9.16 1.19 26.09
CA GLU A 115 -9.61 -0.09 26.63
C GLU A 115 -9.05 -0.33 28.04
N ARG A 116 -7.73 -0.15 28.24
CA ARG A 116 -7.07 -0.27 29.55
C ARG A 116 -7.63 0.71 30.58
N LEU A 117 -7.90 1.95 30.16
CA LEU A 117 -8.35 3.03 31.04
C LEU A 117 -9.81 2.88 31.48
N SER A 118 -10.63 2.20 30.68
CA SER A 118 -12.09 2.13 30.80
C SER A 118 -12.61 1.74 32.20
N LEU A 119 -12.07 0.67 32.78
CA LEU A 119 -12.47 0.18 34.10
C LEU A 119 -12.06 1.16 35.20
N SER A 120 -10.86 1.71 35.13
CA SER A 120 -10.36 2.69 36.10
C SER A 120 -11.22 3.97 36.08
N VAL A 121 -11.60 4.44 34.90
CA VAL A 121 -12.53 5.57 34.72
C VAL A 121 -13.91 5.25 35.28
N GLN A 122 -14.42 4.04 35.07
CA GLN A 122 -15.70 3.62 35.67
C GLN A 122 -15.63 3.66 37.21
N MET A 123 -14.53 3.20 37.81
CA MET A 123 -14.33 3.23 39.26
C MET A 123 -14.18 4.66 39.79
N ALA A 124 -13.49 5.54 39.05
CA ALA A 124 -13.39 6.96 39.38
C ALA A 124 -14.76 7.66 39.35
N LYS A 125 -15.60 7.40 38.34
CA LYS A 125 -16.98 7.93 38.26
C LYS A 125 -17.85 7.50 39.46
N GLN A 126 -17.56 6.34 40.05
CA GLN A 126 -18.27 5.82 41.21
C GLN A 126 -17.64 6.25 42.56
N ASN A 127 -16.58 7.05 42.56
CA ASN A 127 -15.78 7.38 43.74
C ASN A 127 -15.26 6.13 44.48
N LYS A 128 -14.92 5.08 43.73
CA LYS A 128 -14.39 3.80 44.26
C LYS A 128 -12.94 3.55 43.84
N LEU A 129 -12.27 4.55 43.27
CA LEU A 129 -10.85 4.45 42.96
C LEU A 129 -10.06 4.39 44.28
N PRO A 130 -9.14 3.41 44.46
CA PRO A 130 -8.40 3.28 45.70
C PRO A 130 -7.48 4.49 45.94
N GLY A 131 -7.22 4.80 47.21
CA GLY A 131 -6.22 5.82 47.56
C GLY A 131 -4.82 5.41 47.09
N GLY A 132 -4.05 6.37 46.57
CA GLY A 132 -2.72 6.10 46.02
C GLY A 132 -2.73 5.41 44.65
N PHE A 133 -3.86 5.46 43.93
CA PHE A 133 -3.94 4.95 42.56
C PHE A 133 -2.90 5.62 41.65
N ILE A 134 -2.32 4.81 40.76
CA ILE A 134 -1.30 5.22 39.80
C ILE A 134 -1.75 4.89 38.39
N TRP A 135 -1.35 5.72 37.43
CA TRP A 135 -1.41 5.43 36.01
C TRP A 135 -0.02 5.56 35.41
N THR A 136 0.25 4.79 34.34
CA THR A 136 1.55 4.82 33.66
C THR A 136 1.49 5.83 32.52
N ASP A 137 2.45 6.75 32.49
CA ASP A 137 2.63 7.67 31.36
C ASP A 137 3.34 6.96 30.18
N ALA A 138 3.50 7.64 29.05
CA ALA A 138 4.05 7.06 27.82
C ALA A 138 5.52 6.59 27.98
N ASP A 139 6.25 7.17 28.93
CA ASP A 139 7.61 6.80 29.28
C ASP A 139 7.67 5.65 30.32
N ASN A 140 6.52 5.08 30.68
CA ASN A 140 6.33 4.06 31.72
C ASN A 140 6.68 4.54 33.13
N ASN A 141 6.51 5.83 33.44
CA ASN A 141 6.60 6.33 34.81
C ASN A 141 5.28 6.10 35.55
N ASP A 142 5.36 5.68 36.82
CA ASP A 142 4.20 5.61 37.69
C ASP A 142 3.80 7.01 38.18
N VAL A 143 2.68 7.52 37.67
CA VAL A 143 2.14 8.84 38.01
C VAL A 143 0.95 8.67 38.97
N PRO A 144 1.01 9.20 40.20
CA PRO A 144 -0.15 9.24 41.07
C PRO A 144 -1.26 10.09 40.44
N VAL A 145 -2.45 9.51 40.29
CA VAL A 145 -3.61 10.24 39.74
C VAL A 145 -4.82 10.09 40.64
N SER A 146 -5.43 11.21 41.00
CA SER A 146 -6.72 11.23 41.70
C SER A 146 -7.86 10.82 40.76
N ALA A 147 -9.02 10.52 41.34
CA ALA A 147 -10.23 10.24 40.54
C ALA A 147 -10.56 11.40 39.58
N GLY A 148 -10.43 12.65 40.02
CA GLY A 148 -10.68 13.81 39.15
C GLY A 148 -9.67 13.94 38.01
N GLU A 149 -8.39 13.74 38.29
CA GLU A 149 -7.33 13.78 37.27
C GLU A 149 -7.49 12.65 36.25
N LEU A 150 -7.87 11.45 36.68
CA LEU A 150 -8.12 10.32 35.78
C LEU A 150 -9.30 10.59 34.84
N LEU A 151 -10.36 11.23 35.33
CA LEU A 151 -11.50 11.63 34.49
C LEU A 151 -11.10 12.69 33.47
N ASN A 152 -10.33 13.71 33.88
CA ASN A 152 -9.83 14.73 32.97
C ASN A 152 -8.87 14.15 31.92
N LEU A 153 -8.02 13.19 32.30
CA LEU A 153 -7.14 12.48 31.38
C LEU A 153 -7.95 11.66 30.36
N SER A 154 -8.98 10.94 30.81
CA SER A 154 -9.88 10.20 29.92
C SER A 154 -10.57 11.11 28.91
N ASP A 155 -11.10 12.26 29.36
CA ASP A 155 -11.75 13.22 28.48
C ASP A 155 -10.76 13.81 27.46
N ALA A 156 -9.51 14.04 27.86
CA ALA A 156 -8.45 14.50 26.96
C ALA A 156 -8.06 13.42 25.93
N ILE A 157 -7.94 12.16 26.35
CA ILE A 157 -7.69 11.01 25.46
C ILE A 157 -8.81 10.87 24.43
N ASP A 158 -10.08 10.93 24.84
CA ASP A 158 -11.23 10.83 23.94
C ASP A 158 -11.22 11.96 22.90
N GLN A 159 -10.86 13.19 23.30
CA GLN A 159 -10.70 14.31 22.37
C GLN A 159 -9.54 14.11 21.38
N MET A 160 -8.40 13.58 21.83
CA MET A 160 -7.26 13.30 20.96
C MET A 160 -7.54 12.16 19.97
N MET A 161 -8.21 11.11 20.44
CA MET A 161 -8.69 10.02 19.57
C MET A 161 -9.67 10.53 18.51
N PHE A 162 -10.62 11.39 18.89
CA PHE A 162 -11.55 12.01 17.95
C PHE A 162 -10.83 12.84 16.88
N LYS A 163 -9.90 13.72 17.30
CA LYS A 163 -9.11 14.55 16.38
C LYS A 163 -8.30 13.71 15.41
N LYS A 164 -7.55 12.72 15.93
CA LYS A 164 -6.73 11.85 15.09
C LYS A 164 -7.58 11.01 14.13
N GLY A 165 -8.73 10.49 14.59
CA GLY A 165 -9.68 9.79 13.74
C GLY A 165 -10.21 10.65 12.58
N LEU A 166 -10.50 11.93 12.84
CA LEU A 166 -10.91 12.88 11.81
C LEU A 166 -9.77 13.16 10.82
N GLU A 167 -8.54 13.37 11.29
CA GLU A 167 -7.36 13.57 10.44
C GLU A 167 -7.13 12.38 9.50
N ILE A 168 -7.18 11.15 10.04
CA ILE A 168 -7.03 9.92 9.26
C ILE A 168 -8.13 9.81 8.21
N HIS A 169 -9.38 10.11 8.58
CA HIS A 169 -10.51 10.07 7.65
C HIS A 169 -10.37 11.08 6.51
N LEU A 170 -10.01 12.33 6.82
CA LEU A 170 -9.81 13.38 5.83
C LEU A 170 -8.66 13.03 4.89
N ARG A 171 -7.53 12.54 5.43
CA ARG A 171 -6.40 12.11 4.62
C ARG A 171 -6.77 10.94 3.72
N GLN A 172 -7.47 9.92 4.25
CA GLN A 172 -7.94 8.79 3.44
C GLN A 172 -8.79 9.26 2.25
N ARG A 173 -9.73 10.18 2.50
CA ARG A 173 -10.60 10.73 1.48
C ARG A 173 -9.80 11.50 0.42
N GLN A 174 -8.90 12.37 0.86
CA GLN A 174 -8.01 13.12 -0.03
C GLN A 174 -7.21 12.16 -0.93
N MET A 175 -6.58 11.13 -0.37
CA MET A 175 -5.78 10.19 -1.16
C MET A 175 -6.60 9.47 -2.23
N LYS A 176 -7.85 9.09 -1.92
CA LYS A 176 -8.74 8.47 -2.91
C LYS A 176 -9.13 9.45 -4.02
N GLU A 177 -9.46 10.68 -3.66
CA GLU A 177 -9.79 11.73 -4.64
C GLU A 177 -8.58 12.02 -5.57
N GLU A 178 -7.36 12.04 -5.02
CA GLU A 178 -6.11 12.22 -5.78
C GLU A 178 -5.87 11.04 -6.74
N VAL A 179 -6.00 9.79 -6.27
CA VAL A 179 -5.86 8.58 -7.10
C VAL A 179 -6.93 8.51 -8.19
N ASP A 180 -8.17 8.86 -7.87
CA ASP A 180 -9.27 8.87 -8.83
C ASP A 180 -9.06 9.90 -9.96
N ALA A 181 -8.37 11.01 -9.68
CA ALA A 181 -8.04 12.03 -10.67
C ALA A 181 -6.88 11.62 -11.62
N LEU A 182 -6.06 10.63 -11.26
CA LEU A 182 -4.96 10.18 -12.09
C LEU A 182 -5.46 9.41 -13.32
N THR A 183 -4.78 9.64 -14.46
CA THR A 183 -5.05 8.94 -15.73
C THR A 183 -3.83 8.17 -16.23
N ASP A 184 -2.64 8.50 -15.74
CA ASP A 184 -1.40 7.78 -16.05
C ASP A 184 -1.24 6.55 -15.17
N TYR A 185 -0.99 5.40 -15.79
CA TYR A 185 -0.87 4.11 -15.11
C TYR A 185 0.27 4.08 -14.10
N GLN A 186 1.41 4.66 -14.46
CA GLN A 186 2.59 4.63 -13.62
C GLN A 186 2.44 5.58 -12.42
N ALA A 187 1.86 6.77 -12.64
CA ALA A 187 1.53 7.70 -11.57
C ALA A 187 0.58 7.09 -10.53
N ILE A 188 -0.39 6.27 -10.94
CA ILE A 188 -1.28 5.56 -10.00
C ILE A 188 -0.49 4.56 -9.16
N LYS A 189 0.41 3.78 -9.79
CA LYS A 189 1.24 2.80 -9.06
C LYS A 189 2.19 3.47 -8.08
N ASP A 190 2.80 4.57 -8.50
CA ASP A 190 3.80 5.33 -7.73
C ASP A 190 3.19 6.27 -6.70
N TYR A 191 1.85 6.40 -6.67
CA TYR A 191 1.17 7.21 -5.67
C TYR A 191 1.53 6.73 -4.25
N VAL A 192 2.07 7.64 -3.44
CA VAL A 192 2.54 7.36 -2.08
C VAL A 192 1.37 7.39 -1.10
N VAL A 193 1.14 6.25 -0.45
CA VAL A 193 0.10 6.10 0.57
C VAL A 193 0.71 6.35 1.95
N ASP A 194 0.80 7.62 2.32
CA ASP A 194 1.24 8.03 3.64
C ASP A 194 0.68 9.41 4.02
N TRP A 195 1.02 9.90 5.21
CA TRP A 195 0.86 11.30 5.57
C TRP A 195 1.61 12.22 4.58
N PRO A 196 1.12 13.44 4.33
CA PRO A 196 1.86 14.43 3.55
C PRO A 196 3.26 14.68 4.12
N GLU A 197 4.24 14.98 3.27
CA GLU A 197 5.57 15.35 3.76
C GLU A 197 5.50 16.57 4.69
N GLY A 198 6.14 16.46 5.86
CA GLY A 198 6.18 17.52 6.88
C GLY A 198 4.95 17.63 7.78
N SER A 199 4.11 16.59 7.82
CA SER A 199 2.98 16.46 8.76
C SER A 199 3.41 16.07 10.17
#